data_AF-A0AAE9MND9-F1
#
_entry.id   AF-A0AAE9MND9-F1
#
_cell.length_a   1.000
_cell.length_b   1.000
_cell.length_c   1.000
_cell.angle_alpha   90.00
_cell.angle_beta   90.00
_cell.angle_gamma   90.00
#
_symmetry.space_group_name_H-M   'P 1'
#
loop_
_entity.id
_entity.type
_entity.pdbx_description
1 polymer ?
#
loop_
_entity_poly.entity_id
_entity_poly.type
_entity_poly.pdbx_seq_one_letter_code
_entity_poly.pdbx_strand_id
1 'polypeptide(L)'
;MVVDAEPKNQNWFEVQYEEVVDNRPNLWYHGDGNWFELINQNIINIYHTGEISKLDFKGLKEVSYIYHDKEGGKHSLGNFDVIEVDKLKKGKTLSSNRFREDEEKEEDKQTAVKTITYDKEGVDAEETRIYSDGDIITKGSFRIKYRIYEKGTGKVKLVKMKEVNYSKGNTKIKFTFHETLRVYSNPELFAGFLGALAKCGFNDVKSTGSSYEDSSCYPSTTHVNGQSIDTCYLSKKTDEQKFINALWDFGFKLHYVGSSMSYTHGTKDKYHNDHLHSGSFTPNYKK
;
A
#
# COMPACT_ATOMS: atom_id res chain seq x y z
N MET A 1 -20.62 -13.16 -44.71
CA MET A 1 -20.21 -13.56 -46.07
C MET A 1 -18.75 -13.20 -46.18
N VAL A 2 -17.87 -14.20 -46.15
CA VAL A 2 -16.43 -14.02 -46.35
C VAL A 2 -16.24 -13.83 -47.85
N VAL A 3 -15.62 -12.72 -48.24
CA VAL A 3 -15.14 -12.54 -49.61
C VAL A 3 -13.67 -12.90 -49.59
N ASP A 4 -13.35 -14.09 -50.09
CA ASP A 4 -11.98 -14.49 -50.37
C ASP A 4 -11.42 -13.53 -51.44
N ALA A 5 -10.39 -12.78 -51.07
CA ALA A 5 -9.60 -12.04 -52.03
C ALA A 5 -8.65 -13.03 -52.73
N GLU A 6 -9.11 -13.64 -53.82
CA GLU A 6 -8.21 -14.36 -54.71
C GLU A 6 -7.37 -13.36 -55.51
N PRO A 7 -6.03 -13.49 -55.52
CA PRO A 7 -5.17 -12.59 -56.29
C PRO A 7 -5.34 -12.86 -57.78
N LYS A 8 -5.80 -11.84 -58.50
CA LYS A 8 -5.77 -11.85 -59.97
C LYS A 8 -4.29 -11.79 -60.39
N ASN A 9 -3.77 -12.90 -60.90
CA ASN A 9 -2.43 -13.08 -61.50
C ASN A 9 -1.25 -13.51 -60.59
N GLN A 10 -1.47 -14.14 -59.43
CA GLN A 10 -0.39 -14.77 -58.64
C GLN A 10 0.83 -13.86 -58.35
N ASN A 11 0.64 -12.55 -58.27
CA ASN A 11 1.71 -11.61 -57.95
C ASN A 11 1.45 -11.03 -56.55
N TRP A 12 2.28 -11.44 -55.59
CA TRP A 12 2.13 -11.13 -54.17
C TRP A 12 2.46 -9.66 -53.81
N PHE A 13 2.88 -8.86 -54.78
CA PHE A 13 3.22 -7.45 -54.60
C PHE A 13 2.02 -6.48 -54.70
N GLU A 14 0.83 -6.95 -55.10
CA GLU A 14 -0.37 -6.10 -55.27
C GLU A 14 -1.47 -6.35 -54.24
N VAL A 15 -1.15 -6.97 -53.09
CA VAL A 15 -2.12 -7.06 -51.98
C VAL A 15 -2.25 -5.68 -51.35
N GLN A 16 -3.31 -4.95 -51.72
CA GLN A 16 -3.72 -3.76 -50.98
C GLN A 16 -4.34 -4.22 -49.66
N TYR A 17 -3.60 -4.04 -48.56
CA TYR A 17 -4.19 -4.12 -47.24
C TYR A 17 -5.08 -2.89 -47.07
N GLU A 18 -6.40 -3.07 -46.98
CA GLU A 18 -7.20 -2.10 -46.24
C GLU A 18 -6.74 -2.19 -44.79
N GLU A 19 -5.87 -1.26 -44.39
CA GLU A 19 -5.52 -1.05 -42.99
C GLU A 19 -6.81 -0.69 -42.23
N VAL A 20 -7.45 -1.69 -41.62
CA VAL A 20 -8.45 -1.45 -40.59
C VAL A 20 -7.67 -1.01 -39.35
N VAL A 21 -7.35 0.28 -39.28
CA VAL A 21 -6.75 0.89 -38.10
C VAL A 21 -7.81 1.00 -37.01
N ASP A 22 -7.93 -0.07 -36.22
CA ASP A 22 -8.74 -0.07 -35.01
C ASP A 22 -7.93 0.58 -33.87
N ASN A 23 -8.18 1.86 -33.62
CA ASN A 23 -7.48 2.68 -32.62
C ASN A 23 -7.86 2.36 -31.15
N ARG A 24 -8.46 1.20 -30.87
CA ARG A 24 -8.71 0.75 -29.49
C ARG A 24 -7.40 0.22 -28.89
N PRO A 25 -6.90 0.77 -27.77
CA PRO A 25 -5.67 0.28 -27.16
C PRO A 25 -5.83 -1.20 -26.72
N ASN A 26 -4.82 -2.03 -27.03
CA ASN A 26 -4.66 -3.45 -26.64
C ASN A 26 -5.44 -4.52 -27.46
N LEU A 27 -5.83 -4.26 -28.70
CA LEU A 27 -6.31 -5.31 -29.61
C LEU A 27 -5.20 -5.75 -30.57
N TRP A 28 -4.81 -7.02 -30.53
CA TRP A 28 -3.92 -7.63 -31.55
C TRP A 28 -4.68 -8.74 -32.27
N TYR A 29 -4.71 -8.67 -33.60
CA TYR A 29 -5.35 -9.67 -34.46
C TYR A 29 -4.37 -10.82 -34.72
N HIS A 30 -4.76 -12.04 -34.35
CA HIS A 30 -4.17 -13.27 -34.86
C HIS A 30 -5.30 -14.00 -35.59
N GLY A 31 -5.07 -14.45 -36.82
CA GLY A 31 -6.11 -14.96 -37.74
C GLY A 31 -7.12 -15.95 -37.15
N ASP A 32 -8.21 -16.15 -37.90
CA ASP A 32 -9.37 -17.02 -37.61
C ASP A 32 -10.33 -16.49 -36.52
N GLY A 33 -10.48 -15.17 -36.41
CA GLY A 33 -11.50 -14.55 -35.55
C GLY A 33 -11.22 -14.70 -34.05
N ASN A 34 -10.00 -15.11 -33.68
CA ASN A 34 -9.55 -15.24 -32.31
C ASN A 34 -8.88 -13.95 -31.85
N TRP A 35 -9.49 -13.29 -30.88
CA TRP A 35 -8.96 -12.10 -30.22
C TRP A 35 -8.35 -12.50 -28.88
N PHE A 36 -7.17 -11.99 -28.55
CA PHE A 36 -6.67 -12.04 -27.17
C PHE A 36 -6.54 -10.61 -26.63
N GLU A 37 -6.98 -10.41 -25.39
CA GLU A 37 -6.76 -9.18 -24.65
C GLU A 37 -5.49 -9.36 -23.81
N LEU A 38 -4.52 -8.45 -23.98
CA LEU A 38 -3.42 -8.34 -23.03
C LEU A 38 -3.97 -7.71 -21.74
N ILE A 39 -4.53 -8.54 -20.86
CA ILE A 39 -4.92 -8.08 -19.53
C ILE A 39 -3.63 -7.79 -18.78
N ASN A 40 -3.38 -6.53 -18.48
CA ASN A 40 -2.33 -6.18 -17.53
C ASN A 40 -2.82 -6.64 -16.14
N GLN A 41 -2.44 -7.86 -15.75
CA GLN A 41 -3.03 -8.60 -14.63
C GLN A 41 -2.71 -8.00 -13.26
N ASN A 42 -1.81 -7.01 -13.19
CA ASN A 42 -1.24 -6.52 -11.94
C ASN A 42 -1.81 -5.15 -11.55
N ILE A 43 -3.07 -4.86 -11.87
CA ILE A 43 -3.67 -3.53 -11.67
C ILE A 43 -4.67 -3.55 -10.52
N ILE A 44 -4.54 -2.60 -9.59
CA ILE A 44 -5.64 -2.19 -8.71
C ILE A 44 -6.24 -0.90 -9.27
N ASN A 45 -7.50 -0.99 -9.69
CA ASN A 45 -8.31 0.14 -10.11
C ASN A 45 -8.92 0.78 -8.86
N ILE A 46 -8.78 2.09 -8.73
CA ILE A 46 -9.31 2.90 -7.63
C ILE A 46 -10.36 3.82 -8.22
N TYR A 47 -11.59 3.78 -7.73
CA TYR A 47 -12.70 4.56 -8.27
C TYR A 47 -13.03 5.74 -7.37
N HIS A 48 -13.33 6.90 -7.94
CA HIS A 48 -13.71 8.12 -7.20
C HIS A 48 -14.88 7.92 -6.22
N THR A 49 -15.68 6.87 -6.41
CA THR A 49 -16.81 6.43 -5.58
C THR A 49 -16.41 5.79 -4.24
N GLY A 50 -15.12 5.54 -4.00
CA GLY A 50 -14.65 4.85 -2.78
C GLY A 50 -14.48 3.35 -2.95
N GLU A 51 -14.61 2.84 -4.18
CA GLU A 51 -14.46 1.42 -4.52
C GLU A 51 -13.06 1.11 -5.08
N ILE A 52 -12.59 -0.13 -4.92
CA ILE A 52 -11.37 -0.63 -5.58
C ILE A 52 -11.66 -1.96 -6.31
N SER A 53 -10.86 -2.31 -7.32
CA SER A 53 -10.92 -3.65 -7.92
C SER A 53 -10.20 -4.67 -7.04
N LYS A 54 -10.67 -5.92 -7.09
CA LYS A 54 -9.98 -7.04 -6.47
C LYS A 54 -8.79 -7.48 -7.34
N LEU A 55 -7.70 -7.90 -6.71
CA LEU A 55 -6.51 -8.42 -7.38
C LEU A 55 -6.03 -9.71 -6.68
N ASP A 56 -5.67 -10.73 -7.45
CA ASP A 56 -4.94 -11.89 -6.91
C ASP A 56 -3.43 -11.60 -6.94
N PHE A 57 -2.81 -11.56 -5.78
CA PHE A 57 -1.39 -11.25 -5.64
C PHE A 57 -0.48 -12.48 -5.76
N LYS A 58 -1.02 -13.66 -6.09
CA LYS A 58 -0.22 -14.88 -6.22
C LYS A 58 0.87 -14.72 -7.29
N GLY A 59 2.13 -14.85 -6.86
CA GLY A 59 3.29 -14.71 -7.74
C GLY A 59 3.61 -13.29 -8.23
N LEU A 60 2.83 -12.27 -7.83
CA LEU A 60 3.09 -10.89 -8.23
C LEU A 60 4.34 -10.33 -7.55
N LYS A 61 5.17 -9.69 -8.35
CA LYS A 61 6.35 -8.92 -7.91
C LYS A 61 6.13 -7.41 -7.96
N GLU A 62 5.08 -6.98 -8.65
CA GLU A 62 4.77 -5.59 -8.89
C GLU A 62 3.25 -5.41 -8.99
N VAL A 63 2.75 -4.24 -8.62
CA VAL A 63 1.37 -3.81 -8.79
C VAL A 63 1.33 -2.37 -9.33
N SER A 64 0.41 -2.10 -10.25
CA SER A 64 0.11 -0.77 -10.77
C SER A 64 -1.18 -0.25 -10.17
N TYR A 65 -1.24 1.04 -9.85
CA TYR A 65 -2.47 1.71 -9.40
C TYR A 65 -3.00 2.64 -10.47
N ILE A 66 -4.29 2.50 -10.79
CA ILE A 66 -4.99 3.38 -11.74
C ILE A 66 -6.19 4.00 -11.03
N TYR A 67 -6.20 5.33 -10.90
CA TYR A 67 -7.35 6.07 -10.40
C TYR A 67 -8.30 6.44 -11.53
N HIS A 68 -9.60 6.20 -11.34
CA HIS A 68 -10.69 6.55 -12.24
C HIS A 68 -11.46 7.72 -11.62
N ASP A 69 -11.37 8.89 -12.24
CA ASP A 69 -12.05 10.11 -11.78
C ASP A 69 -13.55 10.08 -12.08
N LYS A 70 -14.27 11.09 -11.58
CA LYS A 70 -15.73 11.24 -11.76
C LYS A 70 -16.18 11.51 -13.20
N GLU A 71 -15.26 11.97 -14.05
CA GLU A 71 -15.47 12.33 -15.46
C GLU A 71 -15.10 11.17 -16.39
N GLY A 72 -14.68 10.01 -15.84
CA GLY A 72 -14.25 8.83 -16.59
C GLY A 72 -12.77 8.86 -17.00
N GLY A 73 -12.01 9.86 -16.55
CA GLY A 73 -10.58 9.97 -16.75
C GLY A 73 -9.80 8.90 -15.99
N LYS A 74 -8.78 8.33 -16.64
CA LYS A 74 -7.87 7.33 -16.07
C LYS A 74 -6.52 7.96 -15.76
N HIS A 75 -6.03 7.70 -14.55
CA HIS A 75 -4.81 8.28 -14.01
C HIS A 75 -3.88 7.16 -13.51
N SER A 76 -2.87 6.81 -14.30
CA SER A 76 -1.84 5.86 -13.89
C SER A 76 -0.91 6.51 -12.85
N LEU A 77 -0.78 5.88 -11.68
CA LEU A 77 0.06 6.34 -10.57
C LEU A 77 1.42 5.63 -10.55
N GLY A 78 1.67 4.81 -11.59
CA GLY A 78 2.88 4.03 -11.77
C GLY A 78 2.85 2.68 -11.07
N ASN A 79 4.02 2.06 -11.08
CA ASN A 79 4.24 0.70 -10.62
C ASN A 79 4.97 0.64 -9.28
N PHE A 80 4.67 -0.36 -8.48
CA PHE A 80 5.17 -0.51 -7.12
C PHE A 80 5.56 -1.95 -6.84
N ASP A 81 6.73 -2.14 -6.23
CA ASP A 81 7.24 -3.47 -5.89
C ASP A 81 6.34 -4.13 -4.84
N VAL A 82 6.10 -5.43 -5.02
CA VAL A 82 5.37 -6.28 -4.09
C VAL A 82 6.32 -7.33 -3.52
N ILE A 83 6.35 -7.42 -2.19
CA ILE A 83 7.08 -8.45 -1.45
C ILE A 83 6.11 -9.36 -0.72
N GLU A 84 6.57 -10.57 -0.44
CA GLU A 84 5.87 -11.54 0.40
C GLU A 84 6.70 -11.82 1.65
N VAL A 85 6.10 -11.61 2.81
CA VAL A 85 6.76 -11.79 4.11
C VAL A 85 5.90 -12.61 5.04
N ASP A 86 6.53 -13.17 6.09
CA ASP A 86 5.80 -13.88 7.13
C ASP A 86 4.75 -12.97 7.76
N LYS A 87 3.53 -13.49 7.93
CA LYS A 87 2.52 -12.79 8.70
C LYS A 87 2.97 -12.74 10.15
N LEU A 88 2.87 -11.59 10.80
CA LEU A 88 3.14 -11.43 12.21
C LEU A 88 1.85 -11.29 13.02
N LYS A 89 1.88 -11.78 14.26
CA LYS A 89 0.85 -11.43 15.26
C LYS A 89 1.05 -10.00 15.74
N LYS A 90 0.02 -9.44 16.39
CA LYS A 90 0.09 -8.12 17.01
C LYS A 90 1.25 -8.05 18.02
N GLY A 91 2.10 -7.03 17.86
CA GLY A 91 3.30 -6.88 18.68
C GLY A 91 2.98 -6.66 20.17
N LYS A 92 3.79 -7.25 21.04
CA LYS A 92 3.69 -7.14 22.50
C LYS A 92 4.93 -6.45 23.07
N THR A 93 4.79 -5.76 24.20
CA THR A 93 5.96 -5.27 24.94
C THR A 93 6.70 -6.47 25.52
N LEU A 94 8.01 -6.53 25.32
CA LEU A 94 8.84 -7.58 25.87
C LEU A 94 9.27 -7.23 27.30
N SER A 95 8.94 -8.07 28.27
CA SER A 95 9.21 -7.81 29.69
C SER A 95 10.69 -7.87 30.07
N SER A 96 11.45 -8.77 29.42
CA SER A 96 12.88 -8.97 29.71
C SER A 96 13.75 -7.79 29.26
N ASN A 97 13.24 -6.91 28.38
CA ASN A 97 13.95 -5.76 27.82
C ASN A 97 15.34 -6.12 27.26
N ARG A 98 15.45 -7.30 26.64
CA ARG A 98 16.68 -7.81 26.02
C ARG A 98 16.35 -8.65 24.79
N PHE A 99 17.35 -8.90 23.96
CA PHE A 99 17.22 -9.83 22.84
C PHE A 99 17.39 -11.28 23.33
N ARG A 100 17.03 -12.26 22.50
CA ARG A 100 17.08 -13.68 22.89
C ARG A 100 18.49 -14.17 23.12
N GLU A 101 19.48 -13.60 22.44
CA GLU A 101 20.90 -13.93 22.64
C GLU A 101 21.39 -13.58 24.05
N ASP A 102 20.75 -12.58 24.66
CA ASP A 102 21.12 -12.02 25.95
C ASP A 102 20.35 -12.69 27.10
N GLU A 103 19.54 -13.72 26.83
CA GLU A 103 18.80 -14.45 27.86
C GLU A 103 19.74 -15.17 28.82
N GLU A 104 19.35 -15.28 30.09
CA GLU A 104 20.21 -15.86 31.13
C GLU A 104 20.32 -17.39 31.02
N LYS A 105 19.24 -18.04 30.59
CA LYS A 105 19.18 -19.49 30.43
C LYS A 105 19.57 -19.88 29.02
N GLU A 106 20.53 -20.78 28.89
CA GLU A 106 20.99 -21.29 27.58
C GLU A 106 19.87 -21.92 26.74
N GLU A 107 18.88 -22.56 27.36
CA GLU A 107 17.73 -23.16 26.67
C GLU A 107 16.82 -22.12 25.98
N ASP A 108 16.81 -20.89 26.47
CA ASP A 108 16.01 -19.78 25.94
C ASP A 108 16.78 -18.93 24.93
N LYS A 109 18.09 -19.15 24.79
CA LYS A 109 18.94 -18.37 23.88
C LYS A 109 18.70 -18.76 22.44
N GLN A 110 18.60 -17.74 21.59
CA GLN A 110 18.51 -17.91 20.15
C GLN A 110 19.23 -16.77 19.44
N THR A 111 20.11 -17.12 18.50
CA THR A 111 20.79 -16.14 17.64
C THR A 111 19.89 -15.69 16.51
N ALA A 112 19.82 -14.38 16.30
CA ALA A 112 19.14 -13.77 15.18
C ALA A 112 19.78 -14.21 13.86
N VAL A 113 18.94 -14.54 12.88
CA VAL A 113 19.37 -14.83 11.50
C VAL A 113 19.60 -13.56 10.69
N LYS A 114 19.02 -12.44 11.13
CA LYS A 114 19.20 -11.13 10.51
C LYS A 114 19.04 -10.03 11.55
N THR A 115 19.95 -9.06 11.50
CA THR A 115 19.91 -7.82 12.29
C THR A 115 19.82 -6.63 11.35
N ILE A 116 18.95 -5.68 11.67
CA ILE A 116 18.74 -4.43 10.95
C ILE A 116 18.95 -3.30 11.94
N THR A 117 19.86 -2.38 11.65
CA THR A 117 20.08 -1.17 12.45
C THR A 117 19.50 0.02 11.70
N TYR A 118 18.83 0.91 12.44
CA TYR A 118 18.24 2.12 11.90
C TYR A 118 19.02 3.32 12.42
N ASP A 119 19.53 4.12 11.48
CA ASP A 119 20.19 5.39 11.77
C ASP A 119 19.52 6.47 10.91
N LYS A 120 18.36 6.93 11.39
CA LYS A 120 17.57 7.98 10.74
C LYS A 120 16.88 8.85 11.78
N GLU A 121 17.09 10.15 11.67
CA GLU A 121 16.40 11.14 12.50
C GLU A 121 14.86 11.00 12.37
N GLY A 122 14.17 11.07 13.51
CA GLY A 122 12.73 10.92 13.63
C GLY A 122 12.20 9.48 13.57
N VAL A 123 13.07 8.48 13.43
CA VAL A 123 12.70 7.06 13.53
C VAL A 123 12.98 6.53 14.92
N ASP A 124 11.94 6.11 15.64
CA ASP A 124 12.10 5.62 17.02
C ASP A 124 12.75 4.23 17.12
N ALA A 125 12.66 3.41 16.07
CA ALA A 125 13.30 2.10 16.05
C ALA A 125 14.81 2.26 15.92
N GLU A 126 15.58 1.51 16.71
CA GLU A 126 17.05 1.51 16.69
C GLU A 126 17.61 0.25 16.05
N GLU A 127 17.05 -0.91 16.43
CA GLU A 127 17.55 -2.22 15.99
C GLU A 127 16.40 -3.23 15.93
N THR A 128 16.33 -3.99 14.85
CA THR A 128 15.43 -5.14 14.70
C THR A 128 16.24 -6.42 14.51
N ARG A 129 15.90 -7.45 15.28
CA ARG A 129 16.44 -8.81 15.14
C ARG A 129 15.33 -9.77 14.71
N ILE A 130 15.63 -10.56 13.69
CA ILE A 130 14.74 -11.59 13.13
C ILE A 130 15.37 -12.95 13.46
N TYR A 131 14.58 -13.84 14.02
CA TYR A 131 15.01 -15.17 14.47
C TYR A 131 14.61 -16.28 13.50
N SER A 132 15.21 -17.46 13.64
CA SER A 132 15.01 -18.59 12.73
C SER A 132 13.61 -19.19 12.79
N ASP A 133 12.89 -19.01 13.89
CA ASP A 133 11.47 -19.34 14.04
C ASP A 133 10.54 -18.30 13.37
N GLY A 134 11.11 -17.18 12.91
CA GLY A 134 10.44 -16.05 12.28
C GLY A 134 9.85 -15.04 13.25
N ASP A 135 10.14 -15.17 14.55
CA ASP A 135 9.84 -14.10 15.50
C ASP A 135 10.76 -12.90 15.25
N ILE A 136 10.27 -11.71 15.63
CA ILE A 136 10.97 -10.45 15.44
C ILE A 136 10.98 -9.68 16.75
N ILE A 137 12.13 -9.16 17.16
CA ILE A 137 12.24 -8.22 18.28
C ILE A 137 12.81 -6.91 17.77
N THR A 138 12.08 -5.82 18.00
CA THR A 138 12.53 -4.46 17.68
C THR A 138 12.78 -3.70 18.98
N LYS A 139 14.00 -3.18 19.11
CA LYS A 139 14.42 -2.23 20.13
C LYS A 139 14.26 -0.80 19.59
N GLY A 140 13.87 0.12 20.45
CA GLY A 140 13.87 1.55 20.11
C GLY A 140 13.92 2.48 21.31
N SER A 141 13.90 3.77 20.99
CA SER A 141 14.09 4.89 21.94
C SER A 141 12.79 5.40 22.56
N PHE A 142 11.64 4.91 22.10
CA PHE A 142 10.33 5.28 22.64
C PHE A 142 10.13 4.70 24.06
N ARG A 143 9.06 5.12 24.76
CA ARG A 143 8.71 4.62 26.11
C ARG A 143 8.75 3.08 26.22
N ILE A 144 8.46 2.38 25.13
CA ILE A 144 8.49 0.92 25.04
C ILE A 144 9.84 0.51 24.45
N LYS A 145 10.78 0.07 25.28
CA LYS A 145 12.15 -0.22 24.80
C LYS A 145 12.22 -1.39 23.83
N TYR A 146 11.47 -2.47 24.08
CA TYR A 146 11.49 -3.68 23.26
C TYR A 146 10.08 -4.14 22.92
N ARG A 147 9.88 -4.46 21.64
CA ARG A 147 8.64 -5.02 21.13
C ARG A 147 8.91 -6.34 20.43
N ILE A 148 8.18 -7.38 20.80
CA ILE A 148 8.24 -8.69 20.18
C ILE A 148 7.02 -8.92 19.28
N TYR A 149 7.26 -9.51 18.12
CA TYR A 149 6.27 -9.98 17.17
C TYR A 149 6.46 -11.48 16.99
N GLU A 150 5.45 -12.25 17.37
CA GLU A 150 5.45 -13.69 17.11
C GLU A 150 5.05 -13.95 15.65
N LYS A 151 5.67 -14.94 15.02
CA LYS A 151 5.24 -15.44 13.72
C LYS A 151 3.78 -15.90 13.78
N GLY A 152 2.99 -15.42 12.83
CA GLY A 152 1.63 -15.83 12.57
C GLY A 152 1.54 -16.93 11.50
N THR A 153 0.32 -17.34 11.19
CA THR A 153 0.07 -18.34 10.14
C THR A 153 0.00 -17.69 8.77
N GLY A 154 0.81 -18.21 7.84
CA GLY A 154 0.80 -17.81 6.43
C GLY A 154 1.69 -16.61 6.14
N LYS A 155 1.49 -16.04 4.95
CA LYS A 155 2.24 -14.91 4.43
C LYS A 155 1.32 -13.71 4.21
N VAL A 156 1.91 -12.52 4.15
CA VAL A 156 1.23 -11.30 3.72
C VAL A 156 1.97 -10.67 2.56
N LYS A 157 1.22 -9.98 1.71
CA LYS A 157 1.78 -9.17 0.63
C LYS A 157 1.89 -7.73 1.10
N LEU A 158 3.04 -7.12 0.84
CA LEU A 158 3.26 -5.71 1.10
C LEU A 158 3.70 -5.03 -0.19
N VAL A 159 3.19 -3.84 -0.43
CA VAL A 159 3.69 -2.94 -1.46
C VAL A 159 4.75 -2.03 -0.84
N LYS A 160 5.89 -1.86 -1.53
CA LYS A 160 6.85 -0.81 -1.21
C LYS A 160 6.30 0.51 -1.72
N MET A 161 5.77 1.31 -0.80
CA MET A 161 5.24 2.63 -1.10
C MET A 161 6.38 3.54 -1.58
N LYS A 162 6.07 4.36 -2.58
CA LYS A 162 6.88 5.51 -3.02
C LYS A 162 6.05 6.76 -2.92
N GLU A 163 6.71 7.90 -2.74
CA GLU A 163 6.04 9.19 -2.81
C GLU A 163 5.35 9.34 -4.17
N VAL A 164 4.18 9.97 -4.15
CA VAL A 164 3.39 10.22 -5.35
C VAL A 164 3.27 11.74 -5.50
N ASN A 165 3.49 12.23 -6.71
CA ASN A 165 3.25 13.62 -7.10
C ASN A 165 2.62 13.63 -8.49
N TYR A 166 1.33 13.35 -8.54
CA TYR A 166 0.55 13.28 -9.76
C TYR A 166 -0.37 14.49 -9.89
N SER A 167 -0.41 15.10 -11.07
CA SER A 167 -1.37 16.14 -11.42
C SER A 167 -1.71 16.08 -12.91
N LYS A 168 -2.99 15.96 -13.23
CA LYS A 168 -3.51 16.05 -14.60
C LYS A 168 -4.96 16.53 -14.56
N GLY A 169 -5.24 17.64 -15.24
CA GLY A 169 -6.55 18.29 -15.16
C GLY A 169 -6.91 18.66 -13.72
N ASN A 170 -8.11 18.29 -13.28
CA ASN A 170 -8.59 18.53 -11.92
C ASN A 170 -8.13 17.46 -10.90
N THR A 171 -7.50 16.38 -11.36
CA THR A 171 -7.05 15.29 -10.50
C THR A 171 -5.65 15.57 -9.96
N LYS A 172 -5.53 15.54 -8.64
CA LYS A 172 -4.26 15.68 -7.92
C LYS A 172 -4.13 14.62 -6.85
N ILE A 173 -3.00 13.91 -6.86
CA ILE A 173 -2.69 12.86 -5.90
C ILE A 173 -1.27 13.10 -5.45
N LYS A 174 -1.10 13.52 -4.20
CA LYS A 174 0.22 13.85 -3.67
C LYS A 174 0.37 13.46 -2.21
N PHE A 175 1.49 12.82 -1.90
CA PHE A 175 1.98 12.69 -0.53
C PHE A 175 3.50 12.53 -0.53
N THR A 176 4.12 12.84 0.62
CA THR A 176 5.55 12.63 0.87
C THR A 176 5.74 11.87 2.18
N PHE A 177 6.90 11.23 2.38
CA PHE A 177 7.24 10.63 3.66
C PHE A 177 7.78 11.67 4.63
N HIS A 178 7.46 11.51 5.90
CA HIS A 178 8.01 12.31 6.99
C HIS A 178 8.58 11.39 8.04
N GLU A 179 9.88 11.53 8.32
CA GLU A 179 10.55 10.93 9.49
C GLU A 179 10.24 9.43 9.69
N THR A 180 10.27 8.66 8.60
CA THR A 180 9.90 7.25 8.65
C THR A 180 10.74 6.37 7.73
N LEU A 181 10.85 5.11 8.12
CA LEU A 181 11.31 3.98 7.30
C LEU A 181 10.20 2.94 7.12
N ARG A 182 9.00 3.19 7.66
CA ARG A 182 7.83 2.30 7.55
C ARG A 182 7.16 2.46 6.19
N VAL A 183 7.88 2.18 5.11
CA VAL A 183 7.43 2.44 3.72
C VAL A 183 6.75 1.24 3.07
N TYR A 184 6.34 0.23 3.83
CA TYR A 184 5.66 -0.96 3.33
C TYR A 184 4.23 -1.04 3.86
N SER A 185 3.26 -1.29 2.98
CA SER A 185 1.83 -1.30 3.33
C SER A 185 1.09 -2.45 2.68
N ASN A 186 -0.06 -2.83 3.21
CA ASN A 186 -0.95 -3.73 2.48
C ASN A 186 -1.36 -3.07 1.13
N PRO A 187 -1.26 -3.78 -0.01
CA PRO A 187 -1.51 -3.18 -1.32
C PRO A 187 -2.91 -2.57 -1.49
N GLU A 188 -3.94 -3.20 -0.93
CA GLU A 188 -5.32 -2.72 -1.02
C GLU A 188 -5.58 -1.54 -0.09
N LEU A 189 -5.01 -1.57 1.12
CA LEU A 189 -5.03 -0.43 2.04
C LEU A 189 -4.38 0.80 1.41
N PHE A 190 -3.22 0.61 0.76
CA PHE A 190 -2.55 1.69 0.05
C PHE A 190 -3.38 2.20 -1.14
N ALA A 191 -4.13 1.34 -1.83
CA ALA A 191 -5.08 1.74 -2.85
C ALA A 191 -6.16 2.70 -2.30
N GLY A 192 -6.73 2.35 -1.14
CA GLY A 192 -7.70 3.21 -0.45
C GLY A 192 -7.11 4.56 -0.05
N PHE A 193 -5.86 4.56 0.42
CA PHE A 193 -5.14 5.79 0.76
C PHE A 193 -4.94 6.70 -0.47
N LEU A 194 -4.47 6.13 -1.59
CA LEU A 194 -4.33 6.87 -2.86
C LEU A 194 -5.67 7.44 -3.36
N GLY A 195 -6.76 6.68 -3.20
CA GLY A 195 -8.11 7.15 -3.51
C GLY A 195 -8.56 8.33 -2.65
N ALA A 196 -8.28 8.30 -1.35
CA ALA A 196 -8.58 9.41 -0.44
C ALA A 196 -7.77 10.67 -0.80
N LEU A 197 -6.48 10.51 -1.13
CA LEU A 197 -5.65 11.61 -1.63
C LEU A 197 -6.25 12.25 -2.89
N ALA A 198 -6.69 11.42 -3.85
CA ALA A 198 -7.31 11.89 -5.09
C ALA A 198 -8.61 12.66 -4.86
N LYS A 199 -9.45 12.15 -3.95
CA LYS A 199 -10.73 12.78 -3.59
C LYS A 199 -10.55 14.15 -2.95
N CYS A 200 -9.47 14.33 -2.19
CA CYS A 200 -9.19 15.60 -1.51
C CYS A 200 -8.37 16.59 -2.36
N GLY A 201 -7.44 16.10 -3.19
CA GLY A 201 -6.60 16.95 -4.04
C GLY A 201 -5.59 17.82 -3.26
N PHE A 202 -5.23 17.42 -2.05
CA PHE A 202 -4.31 18.17 -1.18
C PHE A 202 -2.84 18.10 -1.64
N ASN A 203 -2.01 19.03 -1.15
CA ASN A 203 -0.64 19.26 -1.63
C ASN A 203 0.46 18.88 -0.64
N ASP A 204 0.06 18.67 0.60
CA ASP A 204 0.86 18.76 1.80
C ASP A 204 0.62 17.57 2.74
N VAL A 205 -0.02 16.50 2.24
CA VAL A 205 -0.14 15.26 3.00
C VAL A 205 1.24 14.65 3.20
N LYS A 206 1.61 14.45 4.46
CA LYS A 206 2.87 13.82 4.88
C LYS A 206 2.54 12.53 5.61
N SER A 207 3.05 11.40 5.15
CA SER A 207 2.85 10.11 5.82
C SER A 207 4.03 9.80 6.74
N THR A 208 3.75 9.45 8.00
CA THR A 208 4.75 8.90 8.94
C THR A 208 4.84 7.36 8.83
N GLY A 209 4.20 6.80 7.79
CA GLY A 209 4.40 5.45 7.30
C GLY A 209 3.33 4.44 7.71
N SER A 210 3.61 3.18 7.39
CA SER A 210 2.80 2.01 7.64
C SER A 210 3.61 0.97 8.43
N SER A 211 4.20 -0.03 7.76
CA SER A 211 5.06 -1.06 8.36
C SER A 211 6.48 -1.07 7.76
N TYR A 212 7.40 -1.74 8.46
CA TYR A 212 8.73 -2.06 7.93
C TYR A 212 8.65 -3.19 6.90
N GLU A 213 9.77 -3.44 6.20
CA GLU A 213 9.88 -4.47 5.16
C GLU A 213 9.51 -5.86 5.67
N ASP A 214 9.85 -6.16 6.92
CA ASP A 214 9.58 -7.43 7.60
C ASP A 214 8.16 -7.54 8.18
N SER A 215 7.28 -6.59 7.85
CA SER A 215 5.91 -6.42 8.38
C SER A 215 5.77 -6.00 9.84
N SER A 216 6.87 -5.80 10.57
CA SER A 216 6.86 -5.26 11.92
C SER A 216 6.56 -3.76 11.93
N CYS A 217 6.27 -3.18 13.11
CA CYS A 217 5.87 -1.79 13.22
C CYS A 217 6.15 -1.15 14.59
N TYR A 218 7.35 -0.69 14.84
CA TYR A 218 7.68 0.00 16.08
C TYR A 218 7.43 1.53 15.98
N PRO A 219 6.95 2.22 17.04
CA PRO A 219 6.57 1.71 18.36
C PRO A 219 5.12 1.21 18.45
N SER A 220 4.31 1.38 17.40
CA SER A 220 2.90 1.01 17.37
C SER A 220 2.68 -0.51 17.44
N THR A 221 1.41 -0.94 17.44
CA THR A 221 1.03 -2.35 17.35
C THR A 221 0.04 -2.65 16.23
N THR A 222 -0.54 -1.60 15.64
CA THR A 222 -1.68 -1.72 14.71
C THR A 222 -1.27 -1.71 13.25
N HIS A 223 -0.06 -1.24 12.92
CA HIS A 223 0.44 -1.24 11.55
C HIS A 223 1.00 -2.58 11.09
N VAL A 224 1.13 -3.56 11.99
CA VAL A 224 1.73 -4.85 11.70
C VAL A 224 1.07 -5.45 10.44
N ASN A 225 1.86 -6.05 9.55
CA ASN A 225 1.36 -6.53 8.26
C ASN A 225 0.81 -5.45 7.32
N GLY A 226 1.26 -4.19 7.48
CA GLY A 226 0.81 -3.07 6.66
C GLY A 226 -0.66 -2.71 6.86
N GLN A 227 -1.22 -2.93 8.05
CA GLN A 227 -2.67 -2.83 8.34
C GLN A 227 -3.16 -1.44 8.74
N SER A 228 -2.25 -0.46 8.84
CA SER A 228 -2.56 0.94 9.10
C SER A 228 -1.57 1.86 8.40
N ILE A 229 -1.96 3.11 8.21
CA ILE A 229 -1.09 4.17 7.71
C ILE A 229 -1.32 5.44 8.54
N ASP A 230 -0.23 6.11 8.89
CA ASP A 230 -0.25 7.36 9.64
C ASP A 230 0.04 8.55 8.71
N THR A 231 -0.54 9.70 9.05
CA THR A 231 -0.22 10.99 8.43
C THR A 231 -0.05 12.08 9.48
N CYS A 232 0.85 13.04 9.23
CA CYS A 232 0.84 14.29 9.98
C CYS A 232 -0.52 14.96 9.83
N TYR A 233 -0.98 15.65 10.87
CA TYR A 233 -2.17 16.47 10.76
C TYR A 233 -2.00 17.57 9.71
N LEU A 234 -3.04 17.78 8.91
CA LEU A 234 -3.16 18.91 8.01
C LEU A 234 -3.34 20.20 8.82
N SER A 235 -2.77 21.30 8.32
CA SER A 235 -2.78 22.58 9.05
C SER A 235 -4.19 23.13 9.27
N LYS A 236 -5.14 22.82 8.38
CA LYS A 236 -6.53 23.27 8.48
C LYS A 236 -7.42 22.14 8.98
N LYS A 237 -8.09 22.37 10.11
CA LYS A 237 -9.08 21.44 10.69
C LYS A 237 -10.16 21.00 9.69
N THR A 238 -10.60 21.90 8.82
CA THR A 238 -11.60 21.58 7.79
C THR A 238 -11.07 20.61 6.74
N ASP A 239 -9.79 20.70 6.41
CA ASP A 239 -9.17 19.82 5.42
C ASP A 239 -8.85 18.46 6.05
N GLU A 240 -8.43 18.44 7.33
CA GLU A 240 -8.30 17.20 8.12
C GLU A 240 -9.63 16.43 8.17
N GLN A 241 -10.75 17.11 8.46
CA GLN A 241 -12.07 16.47 8.47
C GLN A 241 -12.44 15.91 7.08
N LYS A 242 -12.15 16.64 6.01
CA LYS A 242 -12.39 16.15 4.63
C LYS A 242 -11.53 14.92 4.33
N PHE A 243 -10.28 14.90 4.80
CA PHE A 243 -9.39 13.77 4.60
C PHE A 243 -9.87 12.52 5.34
N ILE A 244 -10.25 12.67 6.61
CA ILE A 244 -10.83 11.58 7.42
C ILE A 244 -12.10 11.03 6.74
N ASN A 245 -12.98 11.90 6.25
CA ASN A 245 -14.18 11.46 5.51
C ASN A 245 -13.82 10.71 4.23
N ALA A 246 -12.83 11.18 3.47
CA ALA A 246 -12.37 10.50 2.28
C ALA A 246 -11.79 9.11 2.59
N LEU A 247 -10.94 9.00 3.62
CA LEU A 247 -10.44 7.71 4.09
C LEU A 247 -11.58 6.78 4.51
N TRP A 248 -12.57 7.29 5.24
CA TRP A 248 -13.75 6.52 5.63
C TRP A 248 -14.50 5.94 4.43
N ASP A 249 -14.72 6.76 3.40
CA ASP A 249 -15.37 6.36 2.15
C ASP A 249 -14.58 5.28 1.40
N PHE A 250 -13.25 5.31 1.49
CA PHE A 250 -12.37 4.30 0.90
C PHE A 250 -12.16 3.04 1.77
N GLY A 251 -12.84 2.94 2.92
CA GLY A 251 -12.87 1.70 3.70
C GLY A 251 -12.03 1.71 4.99
N PHE A 252 -11.39 2.82 5.36
CA PHE A 252 -10.76 2.95 6.68
C PHE A 252 -11.84 3.14 7.75
N LYS A 253 -11.94 2.23 8.71
CA LYS A 253 -13.03 2.26 9.72
C LYS A 253 -12.58 2.66 11.12
N LEU A 254 -11.30 2.94 11.29
CA LEU A 254 -10.73 3.43 12.53
C LEU A 254 -9.77 4.58 12.24
N HIS A 255 -9.99 5.69 12.93
CA HIS A 255 -9.14 6.87 12.88
C HIS A 255 -8.79 7.30 14.30
N TYR A 256 -7.57 7.04 14.78
CA TYR A 256 -7.16 7.63 16.07
C TYR A 256 -6.69 9.06 15.87
N VAL A 257 -7.25 9.95 16.68
CA VAL A 257 -6.96 11.38 16.67
C VAL A 257 -6.58 11.86 18.07
N GLY A 258 -5.93 13.01 18.16
CA GLY A 258 -5.47 13.58 19.43
C GLY A 258 -6.63 13.76 20.42
N SER A 259 -6.34 13.60 21.70
CA SER A 259 -7.33 13.62 22.79
C SER A 259 -8.17 14.91 22.86
N SER A 260 -7.61 16.04 22.44
CA SER A 260 -8.28 17.35 22.36
C SER A 260 -9.03 17.58 21.03
N MET A 261 -8.81 16.73 20.03
CA MET A 261 -9.38 16.88 18.70
C MET A 261 -10.79 16.30 18.62
N SER A 262 -11.61 16.85 17.72
CA SER A 262 -12.97 16.37 17.49
C SER A 262 -13.25 16.39 15.99
N TYR A 263 -13.36 15.18 15.43
CA TYR A 263 -13.63 14.91 14.04
C TYR A 263 -14.72 13.83 13.93
N THR A 264 -15.60 13.96 12.94
CA THR A 264 -16.48 12.87 12.54
C THR A 264 -15.64 11.69 12.08
N HIS A 265 -16.03 10.47 12.48
CA HIS A 265 -15.26 9.21 12.32
C HIS A 265 -13.94 9.13 13.11
N GLY A 266 -13.57 10.17 13.86
CA GLY A 266 -12.40 10.18 14.73
C GLY A 266 -12.67 9.51 16.09
N THR A 267 -11.70 8.72 16.55
CA THR A 267 -11.64 8.12 17.88
C THR A 267 -10.51 8.80 18.66
N LYS A 268 -10.84 9.50 19.74
CA LYS A 268 -9.85 10.20 20.57
C LYS A 268 -8.89 9.21 21.23
N ASP A 269 -7.59 9.47 21.12
CA ASP A 269 -6.54 8.73 21.78
C ASP A 269 -5.38 9.68 22.17
N LYS A 270 -4.79 9.43 23.35
CA LYS A 270 -3.76 10.30 23.93
C LYS A 270 -2.37 10.15 23.30
N TYR A 271 -2.15 9.11 22.51
CA TYR A 271 -0.88 8.82 21.84
C TYR A 271 -0.84 9.34 20.39
N HIS A 272 -1.88 10.03 19.94
CA HIS A 272 -2.05 10.50 18.56
C HIS A 272 -2.21 12.03 18.48
N ASN A 273 -1.56 12.78 19.38
CA ASN A 273 -1.71 14.24 19.44
C ASN A 273 -0.96 14.98 18.30
N ASP A 274 -0.02 14.31 17.64
CA ASP A 274 0.87 14.84 16.59
C ASP A 274 0.62 14.21 15.19
N HIS A 275 -0.13 13.12 15.10
CA HIS A 275 -0.48 12.45 13.84
C HIS A 275 -1.88 11.85 13.87
N LEU A 276 -2.47 11.70 12.67
CA LEU A 276 -3.66 10.88 12.41
C LEU A 276 -3.22 9.44 12.17
N HIS A 277 -3.80 8.49 12.90
CA HIS A 277 -3.68 7.06 12.59
C HIS A 277 -4.91 6.56 11.88
N SER A 278 -4.75 5.87 10.74
CA SER A 278 -5.87 5.29 9.99
C SER A 278 -5.65 3.80 9.73
N GLY A 279 -6.65 2.99 10.09
CA GLY A 279 -6.57 1.53 9.96
C GLY A 279 -7.93 0.86 9.97
N SER A 280 -7.96 -0.41 10.39
CA SER A 280 -9.16 -1.26 10.33
C SER A 280 -9.79 -1.24 8.93
N PHE A 281 -8.94 -1.43 7.92
CA PHE A 281 -9.31 -1.28 6.52
C PHE A 281 -10.19 -2.45 6.04
N THR A 282 -11.34 -2.10 5.48
CA THR A 282 -12.27 -3.03 4.82
C THR A 282 -12.57 -2.47 3.43
N PRO A 283 -11.99 -3.04 2.35
CA PRO A 283 -12.17 -2.51 1.01
C PRO A 283 -13.61 -2.63 0.54
N ASN A 284 -14.10 -1.58 -0.13
CA ASN A 284 -15.33 -1.66 -0.91
C ASN A 284 -14.96 -2.14 -2.31
N TYR A 285 -15.23 -3.41 -2.64
CA TYR A 285 -14.94 -3.90 -3.97
C TYR A 285 -15.98 -3.41 -4.98
N LYS A 286 -15.52 -2.99 -6.16
CA LYS A 286 -16.40 -2.73 -7.30
C LYS A 286 -17.12 -4.02 -7.66
N LYS A 287 -18.46 -3.98 -7.66
CA LYS A 287 -19.31 -5.10 -8.08
C LYS A 287 -19.30 -5.29 -9.58
#